data_AF-A0A9E2RMI8-F1
#
_entry.id   AF-A0A9E2RMI8-F1
#
_cell.length_a   1.000
_cell.length_b   1.000
_cell.length_c   1.000
_cell.angle_alpha   90.00
_cell.angle_beta   90.00
_cell.angle_gamma   90.00
#
_symmetry.space_group_name_H-M   'P 1'
#
loop_
_entity.id
_entity.type
_entity.pdbx_description
1 polymer ?
#
loop_
_entity_poly.entity_id
_entity_poly.type
_entity_poly.pdbx_seq_one_letter_code
_entity_poly.pdbx_strand_id
1 'polypeptide(L)' 'SMHVMTAMQLVGQAPEGMQIKNAKLGGIFNMGGAAVANYVSLLEPMK' A
#
# COMPACT_ATOMS: atom_id res chain seq x y z
N SER A 1 -1.99 -8.45 4.76
CA SER A 1 -1.09 -8.16 3.61
C SER A 1 -0.97 -6.66 3.45
N MET A 2 0.22 -6.14 3.10
CA MET A 2 0.41 -4.71 2.83
C MET A 2 -0.48 -4.20 1.70
N HIS A 3 -0.86 -5.05 0.73
CA HIS A 3 -1.79 -4.69 -0.35
C HIS A 3 -3.16 -4.26 0.18
N VAL A 4 -3.69 -4.98 1.17
CA VAL A 4 -4.98 -4.65 1.79
C VAL A 4 -4.89 -3.34 2.56
N MET A 5 -3.83 -3.16 3.36
CA MET A 5 -3.64 -1.93 4.12
C MET A 5 -3.47 -0.71 3.18
N THR A 6 -2.64 -0.83 2.14
CA THR A 6 -2.46 0.24 1.15
C THR A 6 -3.75 0.55 0.40
N ALA A 7 -4.52 -0.47 0.01
CA ALA A 7 -5.83 -0.26 -0.61
C ALA A 7 -6.79 0.47 0.34
N MET A 8 -6.89 0.03 1.60
CA MET A 8 -7.70 0.70 2.65
C MET A 8 -7.29 2.17 2.83
N GLN A 9 -5.99 2.47 2.84
CA GLN A 9 -5.48 3.85 2.91
C GLN A 9 -5.96 4.68 1.71
N LEU A 10 -5.88 4.13 0.50
CA LEU A 10 -6.25 4.82 -0.74
C LEU A 10 -7.77 5.07 -0.85
N VAL A 11 -8.61 4.21 -0.27
CA VAL A 11 -10.08 4.35 -0.31
C VAL A 11 -10.69 4.94 0.97
N GLY A 12 -9.86 5.39 1.92
CA GLY A 12 -10.34 6.03 3.16
C GLY A 12 -10.96 5.06 4.18
N GLN A 13 -10.58 3.79 4.15
CA GLN A 13 -11.11 2.72 5.02
C GLN A 13 -10.04 2.14 5.95
N ALA A 14 -8.90 2.80 6.13
CA ALA A 14 -7.91 2.35 7.08
C ALA A 14 -8.44 2.50 8.53
N PRO A 15 -7.96 1.67 9.47
CA PRO A 15 -8.38 1.76 10.87
C PRO A 15 -8.17 3.17 11.46
N GLU A 16 -8.98 3.50 12.47
CA GLU A 16 -8.91 4.77 13.18
C GLU A 16 -7.48 5.04 13.72
N GLY A 17 -7.02 6.28 13.58
CA GLY A 17 -5.67 6.69 13.98
C GLY A 17 -4.55 6.29 12.99
N MET A 18 -4.84 5.44 12.00
CA MET A 18 -3.87 5.04 10.97
C MET A 18 -4.15 5.67 9.59
N GLN A 19 -5.33 6.24 9.37
CA GLN A 19 -5.71 6.81 8.07
C GLN A 19 -4.82 8.00 7.66
N ILE A 20 -4.15 7.86 6.51
CA ILE A 20 -3.36 8.90 5.89
C ILE A 20 -4.31 9.85 5.14
N LYS A 21 -4.16 11.15 5.39
CA LYS A 21 -4.95 12.18 4.70
C LYS A 21 -4.58 12.24 3.23
N ASN A 22 -5.60 12.24 2.36
CA ASN A 22 -5.47 12.46 0.91
C ASN A 22 -4.49 11.51 0.21
N ALA A 23 -4.44 10.23 0.62
CA ALA A 23 -3.67 9.23 -0.11
C ALA A 23 -4.23 9.05 -1.53
N LYS A 24 -3.37 9.10 -2.56
CA LYS A 24 -3.76 9.01 -3.98
C LYS A 24 -3.01 7.94 -4.77
N LEU A 25 -1.81 7.57 -4.31
CA LEU A 25 -0.98 6.53 -4.91
C LEU A 25 -0.26 5.80 -3.78
N GLY A 26 -0.23 4.47 -3.84
CA GLY A 26 0.39 3.61 -2.84
C GLY A 26 1.52 2.77 -3.43
N GLY A 27 2.66 2.70 -2.76
CA GLY A 27 3.78 1.85 -3.12
C GLY A 27 4.01 0.77 -2.06
N ILE A 28 4.21 -0.47 -2.50
CA ILE A 28 4.53 -1.60 -1.63
C ILE A 28 5.82 -2.21 -2.16
N PHE A 29 6.91 -2.06 -1.41
CA PHE A 29 8.15 -2.75 -1.69
C PHE A 29 8.18 -4.05 -0.91
N ASN A 30 8.18 -5.18 -1.61
CA ASN A 30 8.37 -6.48 -0.99
C ASN A 30 9.82 -6.92 -1.17
N MET A 31 10.50 -7.15 -0.05
CA MET A 31 11.87 -7.64 -0.03
C MET A 31 11.87 -9.14 0.27
N GLY A 32 12.32 -9.95 -0.69
CA GLY A 32 12.65 -11.36 -0.47
C GLY A 32 14.00 -11.53 0.25
N GLY A 33 14.25 -12.72 0.81
CA GLY A 33 15.49 -13.02 1.54
C GLY A 33 16.77 -12.68 0.76
N ALA A 34 17.85 -12.36 1.51
CA ALA A 34 19.20 -12.05 1.02
C ALA A 34 19.29 -11.24 -0.30
N ALA A 35 18.32 -10.35 -0.56
CA ALA A 35 18.28 -9.43 -1.69
C ALA A 35 18.11 -10.04 -3.10
N VAL A 36 17.61 -11.29 -3.24
CA VAL A 36 17.57 -11.96 -4.55
C VAL A 36 16.27 -11.74 -5.34
N ALA A 37 15.15 -11.41 -4.68
CA ALA A 37 13.88 -11.13 -5.34
C ALA A 37 13.13 -9.97 -4.67
N ASN A 38 13.25 -8.78 -5.26
CA ASN A 38 12.53 -7.59 -4.83
C ASN A 38 11.51 -7.19 -5.89
N TYR A 39 10.32 -6.81 -5.46
CA TYR A 39 9.31 -6.26 -6.35
C TYR A 39 8.59 -5.10 -5.70
N VAL A 40 8.12 -4.18 -6.53
CA VAL A 40 7.29 -3.05 -6.13
C VAL A 40 5.92 -3.23 -6.73
N SER A 41 4.87 -3.13 -5.91
CA SER A 41 3.51 -2.95 -6.40
C SER A 41 3.11 -1.49 -6.24
N LEU A 42 2.58 -0.90 -7.32
CA LEU A 42 2.00 0.44 -7.32
C LEU A 42 0.48 0.30 -7.42
N LEU A 43 -0.23 0.95 -6.51
CA LEU A 43 -1.69 0.90 -6.43
C LEU A 43 -2.25 2.32 -6.57
N GLU A 44 -3.22 2.48 -7.45
CA GLU A 44 -4.06 3.66 -7.60
C GLU A 44 -5.52 3.22 -7.48
N PRO A 45 -6.37 3.94 -6.72
CA PRO A 45 -7.79 3.62 -6.66
C PRO A 45 -8.45 3.82 -8.04
N MET A 46 -9.36 2.91 -8.38
CA MET A 46 -10.15 3.03 -9.62
C MET A 46 -11.07 4.25 -9.53
N LYS A 47 -11.25 4.95 -10.66
CA LYS A 47 -12.15 6.11 -10.76
C LYS A 47 -13.61 5.74 -10.53
#